data_AF-A0A813U5K9-F1
#
_entry.id   AF-A0A813U5K9-F1
#
_cell.length_a   1.000
_cell.length_b   1.000
_cell.length_c   1.000
_cell.angle_alpha   90.00
_cell.angle_beta   90.00
_cell.angle_gamma   90.00
#
_symmetry.space_group_name_H-M   'P 1'
#
loop_
_entity.id
_entity.type
_entity.pdbx_description
1 polymer ?
#
loop_
_entity_poly.entity_id
_entity_poly.type
_entity_poly.pdbx_seq_one_letter_code
_entity_poly.pdbx_strand_id
1 'polypeptide(L)'
;MFNIPSIPVLFGDIYLAYEKNDSIKFADEEFPDPYICYNNLLYDDYFTDSEMLSFNGRKCYRFYISELSAKNYDDGTDECHCDASLVLCENECIRLNNDESTFICFCLCSYYGSRCEYQNQRVSLAIKFQAYSESRQTLFEIIIQLIDDSNERIVHSHVQFTYLFARDCETIFYYYLLYSTRPKNQTKTYSIHVDIYEKQPLNYRGSLWFSINNTFLPVHRFDLTIAIPPVDFNGEHCSKHECIHGKCIKYHDTQQDKIFCQ
;
A
#
# COMPACT_ATOMS: atom_id res chain seq x y z
N MET A 1 16.33 14.49 -19.93
CA MET A 1 17.02 13.99 -18.72
C MET A 1 15.94 13.37 -17.83
N PHE A 2 15.85 12.04 -17.85
CA PHE A 2 14.77 11.24 -17.25
C PHE A 2 14.92 11.16 -15.73
N ASN A 3 13.80 11.23 -15.01
CA ASN A 3 13.77 10.94 -13.57
C ASN A 3 13.28 9.49 -13.40
N ILE A 4 14.17 8.61 -12.97
CA ILE A 4 13.77 7.29 -12.46
C ILE A 4 13.40 7.50 -10.99
N PRO A 5 12.18 7.14 -10.54
CA PRO A 5 11.85 7.20 -9.13
C PRO A 5 12.84 6.35 -8.33
N SER A 6 13.30 6.87 -7.19
CA SER A 6 14.28 6.23 -6.30
C SER A 6 13.77 4.96 -5.61
N ILE A 7 12.50 4.61 -5.82
CA ILE A 7 11.85 3.39 -5.36
C ILE A 7 11.18 2.75 -6.58
N PRO A 8 11.53 1.51 -6.97
CA PRO A 8 10.92 0.86 -8.12
C PRO A 8 9.44 0.53 -7.87
N VAL A 9 8.57 0.94 -8.79
CA VAL A 9 7.19 0.41 -8.88
C VAL A 9 7.32 -0.98 -9.52
N LEU A 10 7.37 -2.01 -8.69
CA LEU A 10 8.06 -3.27 -8.99
C LEU A 10 7.18 -4.27 -9.78
N PHE A 11 7.49 -4.44 -11.07
CA PHE A 11 7.21 -5.65 -11.85
C PHE A 11 8.55 -6.30 -12.24
N GLY A 12 9.21 -6.98 -11.29
CA GLY A 12 10.41 -7.78 -11.56
C GLY A 12 11.60 -6.97 -12.12
N ASP A 13 11.83 -7.07 -13.43
CA ASP A 13 12.93 -6.49 -14.21
C ASP A 13 12.51 -5.34 -15.15
N ILE A 14 11.24 -4.92 -15.07
CA ILE A 14 10.66 -3.78 -15.79
C ILE A 14 10.58 -2.57 -14.86
N TYR A 15 10.97 -1.40 -15.38
CA TYR A 15 11.01 -0.12 -14.67
C TYR A 15 10.21 0.92 -15.45
N LEU A 16 9.33 1.65 -14.78
CA LEU A 16 8.66 2.80 -15.38
C LEU A 16 9.49 4.08 -15.17
N ALA A 17 9.66 4.87 -16.22
CA ALA A 17 10.38 6.13 -16.22
C ALA A 17 9.57 7.23 -16.92
N TYR A 18 9.79 8.49 -16.57
CA TYR A 18 9.10 9.64 -17.16
C TYR A 18 10.10 10.73 -17.53
N GLU A 19 9.79 11.55 -18.54
CA GLU A 19 10.60 12.75 -18.78
C GLU A 19 10.35 13.79 -17.68
N LYS A 20 11.39 14.54 -17.34
CA LYS A 20 11.25 15.62 -16.38
C LYS A 20 10.24 16.69 -16.82
N ASN A 21 10.07 16.90 -18.13
CA ASN A 21 9.06 17.83 -18.66
C ASN A 21 7.63 17.28 -18.55
N ASP A 22 7.47 15.96 -18.46
CA ASP A 22 6.16 15.34 -18.23
C ASP A 22 5.63 15.60 -16.81
N SER A 23 6.50 16.00 -15.86
CA SER A 23 6.11 16.44 -14.51
C SER A 23 5.05 17.54 -14.49
N ILE A 24 4.96 18.34 -15.56
CA ILE A 24 3.97 19.41 -15.72
C ILE A 24 2.58 18.83 -15.98
N LYS A 25 2.48 17.71 -16.69
CA LYS A 25 1.20 17.05 -17.04
C LYS A 25 0.57 16.32 -15.86
N PHE A 26 1.38 15.85 -14.90
CA PHE A 26 0.87 15.27 -13.65
C PHE A 26 0.03 16.27 -12.82
N ALA A 27 0.16 17.58 -13.05
CA ALA A 27 -0.64 18.60 -12.38
C ALA A 27 -2.06 18.75 -12.97
N ASP A 28 -2.28 18.28 -14.20
CA ASP A 28 -3.53 18.46 -14.97
C ASP A 28 -4.37 17.17 -15.04
N GLU A 29 -4.17 16.21 -14.12
CA GLU A 29 -4.85 14.89 -14.06
C GLU A 29 -4.63 13.96 -15.28
N GLU A 30 -3.83 14.37 -16.26
CA GLU A 30 -3.48 13.57 -17.43
C GLU A 30 -2.14 12.87 -17.19
N PHE A 31 -2.18 11.56 -16.94
CA PHE A 31 -0.95 10.78 -16.75
C PHE A 31 -0.16 10.74 -18.07
N PRO A 32 1.07 11.27 -18.08
CA PRO A 32 1.89 11.22 -19.28
C PRO A 32 2.30 9.77 -19.58
N ASP A 33 2.39 9.45 -20.87
CA ASP A 33 2.82 8.15 -21.35
C ASP A 33 4.18 7.74 -20.76
N PRO A 34 4.25 6.66 -19.95
CA PRO A 34 5.49 6.24 -19.33
C PRO A 34 6.45 5.65 -20.36
N TYR A 35 7.73 5.67 -20.00
CA TYR A 35 8.75 4.84 -20.61
C TYR A 35 8.86 3.53 -19.85
N ILE A 36 8.75 2.41 -20.56
CA ILE A 36 9.00 1.08 -20.04
C ILE A 36 10.47 0.74 -20.29
N CYS A 37 11.24 0.66 -19.22
CA CYS A 37 12.67 0.39 -19.21
C CYS A 37 12.96 -1.03 -18.72
N TYR A 38 13.87 -1.75 -19.35
CA TYR A 38 14.28 -3.08 -18.91
C TYR A 38 15.74 -3.36 -19.30
N ASN A 39 16.31 -4.44 -18.74
CA ASN A 39 17.75 -4.74 -18.83
C ASN A 39 18.08 -6.04 -19.58
N ASN A 40 17.10 -6.83 -19.99
CA ASN A 40 17.31 -8.02 -20.78
C ASN A 40 16.76 -7.84 -22.20
N LEU A 41 17.13 -8.74 -23.12
CA LEU A 41 16.63 -8.70 -24.50
C LEU A 41 15.24 -9.32 -24.64
N LEU A 42 14.66 -9.81 -23.54
CA LEU A 42 13.42 -10.59 -23.55
C LEU A 42 12.24 -9.79 -24.12
N TYR A 43 12.27 -8.47 -23.95
CA TYR A 43 11.17 -7.60 -24.33
C TYR A 43 11.41 -6.82 -25.65
N ASP A 44 12.55 -7.02 -26.30
CA ASP A 44 12.96 -6.23 -27.48
C ASP A 44 12.02 -6.37 -28.66
N ASP A 45 11.46 -7.56 -28.87
CA ASP A 45 10.58 -7.83 -30.00
C ASP A 45 9.22 -7.11 -29.88
N TYR A 46 8.79 -6.73 -28.67
CA TYR A 46 7.48 -6.11 -28.42
C TYR A 46 7.44 -4.60 -28.63
N PHE A 47 8.59 -3.94 -28.54
CA PHE A 47 8.68 -2.48 -28.68
C PHE A 47 9.43 -2.07 -29.95
N THR A 48 9.43 -2.97 -30.95
CA THR A 48 10.13 -2.81 -32.24
C THR A 48 9.67 -1.56 -33.00
N ASP A 49 8.41 -1.17 -32.86
CA ASP A 49 7.81 0.01 -33.49
C ASP A 49 7.75 1.24 -32.55
N SER A 50 8.21 1.10 -31.30
CA SER A 50 8.16 2.17 -30.30
C SER A 50 9.46 2.98 -30.27
N GLU A 51 9.36 4.27 -29.93
CA GLU A 51 10.55 5.11 -29.77
C GLU A 51 11.45 4.57 -28.65
N MET A 52 12.59 4.01 -29.04
CA MET A 52 13.60 3.46 -28.15
C MET A 52 14.59 4.54 -27.71
N LEU A 53 14.85 4.62 -26.40
CA LEU A 53 15.97 5.35 -25.84
C LEU A 53 16.84 4.45 -24.97
N SER A 54 18.13 4.77 -24.92
CA SER A 54 19.06 4.14 -23.98
C SER A 54 19.31 5.07 -22.80
N PHE A 55 19.07 4.59 -21.59
CA PHE A 55 19.30 5.34 -20.36
C PHE A 55 20.03 4.48 -19.32
N ASN A 56 21.21 4.93 -18.87
CA ASN A 56 22.06 4.20 -17.92
C ASN A 56 22.30 2.73 -18.29
N GLY A 57 22.50 2.43 -19.58
CA GLY A 57 22.73 1.08 -20.09
C GLY A 57 21.47 0.21 -20.19
N ARG A 58 20.28 0.76 -19.93
CA ARG A 58 18.98 0.08 -20.09
C ARG A 58 18.32 0.51 -21.38
N LYS A 59 17.48 -0.35 -21.94
CA LYS A 59 16.61 -0.03 -23.07
C LYS A 59 15.27 0.44 -22.51
N CYS A 60 14.76 1.55 -23.01
CA CYS A 60 13.51 2.14 -22.57
C CYS A 60 12.66 2.49 -23.80
N TYR A 61 11.37 2.18 -23.75
CA TYR A 61 10.46 2.39 -24.86
C TYR A 61 9.26 3.20 -24.41
N ARG A 62 8.84 4.17 -25.23
CA ARG A 62 7.66 4.98 -24.93
C ARG A 62 6.39 4.13 -25.08
N PHE A 63 5.58 4.10 -24.04
CA PHE A 63 4.35 3.31 -24.00
C PHE A 63 3.13 4.23 -23.96
N TYR A 64 2.33 4.20 -25.04
CA TYR A 64 1.17 5.07 -25.18
C TYR A 64 -0.06 4.45 -24.48
N ILE A 65 -0.52 5.07 -23.39
CA ILE A 65 -1.68 4.59 -22.61
C ILE A 65 -2.97 4.57 -23.44
N SER A 66 -3.05 5.39 -24.49
CA SER A 66 -4.19 5.41 -25.42
C SER A 66 -4.50 4.07 -26.07
N GLU A 67 -3.51 3.16 -26.19
CA GLU A 67 -3.69 1.82 -26.75
C GLU A 67 -4.48 0.86 -25.82
N LEU A 68 -4.61 1.19 -24.54
CA LEU A 68 -5.41 0.43 -23.56
C LEU A 68 -6.89 0.86 -23.53
N SER A 69 -7.25 1.96 -24.19
CA SER A 69 -8.58 2.56 -24.08
C SER A 69 -9.57 2.05 -25.14
N ALA A 70 -10.19 0.90 -24.89
CA ALA A 70 -11.44 0.55 -25.56
C ALA A 70 -12.30 -0.45 -24.77
N LYS A 71 -12.81 -0.02 -23.60
CA LYS A 71 -14.13 -0.44 -23.09
C LYS A 71 -14.61 0.56 -22.04
N ASN A 72 -15.69 1.28 -22.37
CA ASN A 72 -16.40 2.16 -21.45
C ASN A 72 -16.84 1.37 -20.22
N TYR A 73 -16.37 1.76 -19.03
CA TYR A 73 -16.80 1.21 -17.75
C TYR A 73 -17.83 2.18 -17.14
N ASP A 74 -19.03 1.66 -16.91
CA ASP A 74 -20.20 2.36 -16.38
C ASP A 74 -20.36 2.04 -14.88
N ASP A 75 -20.74 3.08 -14.14
CA ASP A 75 -21.22 3.22 -12.76
C ASP A 75 -21.10 2.06 -11.73
N GLY A 76 -20.39 2.36 -10.63
CA GLY A 76 -20.76 1.95 -9.27
C GLY A 76 -20.17 0.65 -8.72
N THR A 77 -19.23 0.80 -7.76
CA THR A 77 -18.84 -0.15 -6.68
C THR A 77 -17.52 -0.95 -6.71
N ASP A 78 -16.60 -0.73 -7.66
CA ASP A 78 -15.28 -1.39 -7.61
C ASP A 78 -14.13 -0.41 -7.33
N GLU A 79 -13.73 -0.27 -6.05
CA GLU A 79 -12.51 0.44 -5.63
C GLU A 79 -11.25 -0.32 -6.10
N CYS A 80 -10.69 0.05 -7.25
CA CYS A 80 -9.34 -0.35 -7.65
C CYS A 80 -8.32 0.63 -7.06
N HIS A 81 -7.89 0.43 -5.81
CA HIS A 81 -6.75 1.17 -5.23
C HIS A 81 -5.43 0.43 -5.45
N CYS A 82 -4.67 0.88 -6.45
CA CYS A 82 -3.24 0.60 -6.61
C CYS A 82 -2.52 1.94 -6.52
N ASP A 83 -1.66 2.13 -5.51
CA ASP A 83 -0.93 3.39 -5.39
C ASP A 83 0.10 3.52 -6.54
N ALA A 84 -0.10 4.59 -7.32
CA ALA A 84 0.66 5.15 -8.43
C ALA A 84 1.21 4.19 -9.52
N SER A 85 0.46 4.05 -10.64
CA SER A 85 0.93 4.37 -12.02
C SER A 85 0.22 3.58 -13.15
N LEU A 86 -0.60 2.56 -12.86
CA LEU A 86 -1.40 1.89 -13.89
C LEU A 86 -2.59 1.16 -13.23
N VAL A 87 -3.82 1.59 -13.54
CA VAL A 87 -5.03 0.90 -13.09
C VAL A 87 -5.45 -0.06 -14.20
N LEU A 88 -5.07 -1.34 -14.08
CA LEU A 88 -5.63 -2.40 -14.90
C LEU A 88 -6.83 -2.99 -14.16
N CYS A 89 -8.03 -2.79 -14.68
CA CYS A 89 -9.28 -3.26 -14.06
C CYS A 89 -9.62 -4.73 -14.41
N GLU A 90 -8.82 -5.39 -15.24
CA GLU A 90 -9.01 -6.80 -15.61
C GLU A 90 -7.67 -7.57 -15.56
N ASN A 91 -7.72 -8.86 -15.21
CA ASN A 91 -6.58 -9.75 -15.44
C ASN A 91 -6.48 -10.02 -16.93
N GLU A 92 -5.46 -9.48 -17.60
CA GLU A 92 -5.28 -9.68 -19.04
C GLU A 92 -4.02 -10.50 -19.31
N CYS A 93 -4.17 -11.57 -20.09
CA CYS A 93 -3.07 -12.42 -20.52
C CYS A 93 -2.82 -12.24 -22.01
N ILE A 94 -1.66 -11.69 -22.36
CA ILE A 94 -1.25 -11.48 -23.74
C ILE A 94 -0.41 -12.68 -24.19
N ARG A 95 -0.77 -13.28 -25.33
CA ARG A 95 0.04 -14.34 -25.96
C ARG A 95 1.26 -13.71 -26.63
N LEU A 96 2.43 -14.30 -26.39
CA LEU A 96 3.71 -13.76 -26.83
C LEU A 96 4.08 -14.16 -28.26
N ASN A 97 3.53 -15.27 -28.78
CA ASN A 97 3.74 -15.72 -30.15
C ASN A 97 2.50 -16.46 -30.69
N ASN A 98 2.34 -16.47 -32.03
CA ASN A 98 1.29 -17.24 -32.70
C ASN A 98 1.52 -18.74 -32.63
N ASP A 99 2.77 -19.17 -32.49
CA ASP A 99 3.14 -20.57 -32.28
C ASP A 99 3.83 -20.71 -30.91
N GLU A 100 3.22 -21.55 -30.07
CA GLU A 100 3.56 -21.95 -28.70
C GLU A 100 3.00 -21.11 -27.54
N SER A 101 2.54 -21.85 -26.53
CA SER A 101 1.73 -21.53 -25.35
C SER A 101 2.37 -20.57 -24.33
N THR A 102 3.14 -19.60 -24.78
CA THR A 102 3.77 -18.57 -23.96
C THR A 102 2.84 -17.36 -23.85
N PHE A 103 2.45 -17.03 -22.62
CA PHE A 103 1.59 -15.89 -22.29
C PHE A 103 2.25 -15.10 -21.15
N ILE A 104 2.08 -13.79 -21.15
CA ILE A 104 2.36 -12.92 -20.01
C ILE A 104 1.02 -12.41 -19.50
N CYS A 105 0.77 -12.54 -18.21
CA CYS A 105 -0.43 -12.02 -17.58
C CYS A 105 -0.12 -10.78 -16.75
N PHE A 106 -0.91 -9.74 -16.96
CA PHE A 106 -0.97 -8.57 -16.11
C PHE A 106 -2.04 -8.80 -15.05
N CYS A 107 -1.60 -8.99 -13.81
CA CYS A 107 -2.50 -9.29 -12.71
C CYS A 107 -3.00 -8.03 -12.04
N LEU A 108 -4.30 -8.02 -11.73
CA LEU A 108 -4.90 -7.11 -10.76
C LEU A 108 -4.09 -7.07 -9.47
N CYS A 109 -4.11 -5.94 -8.77
CA CYS A 109 -3.39 -5.75 -7.50
C CYS A 109 -3.76 -6.74 -6.39
N SER A 110 -4.82 -7.55 -6.57
CA SER A 110 -5.23 -8.63 -5.67
C SER A 110 -4.76 -10.03 -6.09
N TYR A 111 -4.05 -10.18 -7.21
CA TYR A 111 -3.63 -11.48 -7.75
C TYR A 111 -2.15 -11.48 -8.16
N TYR A 112 -1.56 -12.67 -8.25
CA TYR A 112 -0.19 -12.89 -8.67
C TYR A 112 0.00 -14.30 -9.23
N GLY A 113 1.19 -14.56 -9.78
CA GLY A 113 1.51 -15.81 -10.46
C GLY A 113 1.56 -15.62 -11.98
N SER A 114 2.03 -16.64 -12.69
CA SER A 114 2.21 -16.58 -14.14
C SER A 114 0.90 -16.38 -14.92
N ARG A 115 -0.22 -16.76 -14.31
CA ARG A 115 -1.60 -16.72 -14.82
C ARG A 115 -2.54 -15.92 -13.92
N CYS A 116 -2.01 -15.14 -12.97
CA CYS A 116 -2.81 -14.49 -11.93
C CYS A 116 -3.67 -15.49 -11.13
N GLU A 117 -3.16 -16.71 -10.99
CA GLU A 117 -3.83 -17.86 -10.42
C GLU A 117 -3.86 -17.83 -8.89
N TYR A 118 -3.00 -17.04 -8.27
CA TYR A 118 -2.91 -16.91 -6.81
C TYR A 118 -3.49 -15.57 -6.36
N GLN A 119 -4.38 -15.62 -5.38
CA GLN A 119 -4.88 -14.41 -4.73
C GLN A 119 -3.86 -13.92 -3.68
N ASN A 120 -3.68 -12.61 -3.62
CA ASN A 120 -2.87 -11.98 -2.59
C ASN A 120 -3.41 -12.28 -1.20
N GLN A 121 -2.50 -12.74 -0.36
CA GLN A 121 -2.79 -12.89 1.05
C GLN A 121 -2.93 -11.50 1.66
N ARG A 122 -3.93 -11.33 2.54
CA ARG A 122 -4.29 -10.00 3.05
C ARG A 122 -4.93 -10.05 4.42
N VAL A 123 -4.92 -8.90 5.08
CA VAL A 123 -5.73 -8.62 6.26
C VAL A 123 -6.88 -7.72 5.82
N SER A 124 -8.10 -8.17 6.10
CA SER A 124 -9.34 -7.46 5.85
C SER A 124 -9.84 -6.87 7.15
N LEU A 125 -10.00 -5.56 7.16
CA LEU A 125 -10.38 -4.79 8.34
C LEU A 125 -11.79 -4.24 8.14
N ALA A 126 -12.63 -4.41 9.16
CA ALA A 126 -13.84 -3.63 9.39
C ALA A 126 -13.64 -2.90 10.71
N ILE A 127 -13.62 -1.57 10.69
CA ILE A 127 -13.22 -0.78 11.86
C ILE A 127 -14.27 0.29 12.15
N LYS A 128 -14.76 0.30 13.38
CA LYS A 128 -15.58 1.39 13.93
C LYS A 128 -14.76 2.18 14.95
N PHE A 129 -14.73 3.49 14.83
CA PHE A 129 -14.07 4.35 15.81
C PHE A 129 -15.07 4.94 16.81
N GLN A 130 -14.62 5.13 18.04
CA GLN A 130 -15.35 5.81 19.09
C GLN A 130 -14.46 6.91 19.66
N ALA A 131 -15.01 8.11 19.87
CA ALA A 131 -14.28 9.22 20.48
C ALA A 131 -15.02 9.71 21.73
N TYR A 132 -14.25 10.19 22.71
CA TYR A 132 -14.81 10.85 23.89
C TYR A 132 -15.54 12.14 23.50
N SER A 133 -16.48 12.55 24.35
CA SER A 133 -17.32 13.75 24.12
C SER A 133 -16.53 15.03 23.91
N GLU A 134 -15.35 15.13 24.53
CA GLU A 134 -14.47 16.29 24.43
C GLU A 134 -13.76 16.36 23.08
N SER A 135 -13.64 15.24 22.36
CA SER A 135 -12.96 15.15 21.07
C SER A 135 -13.91 15.08 19.89
N ARG A 136 -15.20 15.45 20.06
CA ARG A 136 -16.22 15.37 19.00
C ARG A 136 -15.91 16.22 17.78
N GLN A 137 -15.27 17.36 17.99
CA GLN A 137 -14.89 18.31 16.93
C GLN A 137 -13.42 18.17 16.52
N THR A 138 -12.67 17.27 17.17
CA THR A 138 -11.28 17.02 16.85
C THR A 138 -11.20 16.23 15.54
N LEU A 139 -10.47 16.77 14.59
CA LEU A 139 -10.15 16.08 13.35
C LEU A 139 -8.93 15.20 13.61
N PHE A 140 -9.06 13.91 13.37
CA PHE A 140 -8.00 12.93 13.58
C PHE A 140 -7.40 12.48 12.26
N GLU A 141 -6.09 12.24 12.27
CA GLU A 141 -5.38 11.51 11.23
C GLU A 141 -5.04 10.12 11.78
N ILE A 142 -5.54 9.09 11.10
CA ILE A 142 -5.39 7.69 11.52
C ILE A 142 -4.51 6.98 10.50
N ILE A 143 -3.47 6.32 10.99
CA ILE A 143 -2.53 5.54 10.17
C ILE A 143 -2.59 4.10 10.66
N ILE A 144 -2.96 3.17 9.78
CA ILE A 144 -3.04 1.74 10.09
C ILE A 144 -1.99 1.02 9.24
N GLN A 145 -1.14 0.23 9.89
CA GLN A 145 -0.02 -0.45 9.27
C GLN A 145 -0.08 -1.94 9.55
N LEU A 146 0.27 -2.75 8.54
CA LEU A 146 0.61 -4.15 8.71
C LEU A 146 2.12 -4.25 8.91
N ILE A 147 2.53 -4.70 10.08
CA ILE A 147 3.94 -4.75 10.47
C ILE A 147 4.39 -6.18 10.79
N ASP A 148 5.68 -6.40 10.60
CA ASP A 148 6.45 -7.54 11.11
C ASP A 148 7.49 -7.01 12.10
N ASP A 149 7.41 -7.46 13.36
CA ASP A 149 8.33 -7.09 14.44
C ASP A 149 9.22 -8.27 14.87
N SER A 150 9.38 -9.29 14.02
CA SER A 150 10.15 -10.50 14.39
C SER A 150 11.62 -10.21 14.68
N ASN A 151 12.23 -9.25 13.97
CA ASN A 151 13.63 -8.82 14.14
C ASN A 151 13.73 -7.29 14.17
N GLU A 152 13.38 -6.65 13.05
CA GLU A 152 13.30 -5.22 12.85
C GLU A 152 11.87 -4.90 12.39
N ARG A 153 11.34 -3.74 12.79
CA ARG A 153 9.98 -3.33 12.40
C ARG A 153 9.93 -3.06 10.90
N ILE A 154 9.31 -3.96 10.16
CA ILE A 154 9.10 -3.85 8.71
C ILE A 154 7.64 -3.55 8.45
N VAL A 155 7.37 -2.46 7.72
CA VAL A 155 6.02 -2.12 7.25
C VAL A 155 5.77 -2.83 5.93
N HIS A 156 4.73 -3.66 5.87
CA HIS A 156 4.32 -4.38 4.67
C HIS A 156 3.36 -3.57 3.80
N SER A 157 2.41 -2.89 4.45
CA SER A 157 1.45 -1.98 3.82
C SER A 157 0.87 -1.05 4.86
N HIS A 158 0.28 0.07 4.43
CA HIS A 158 -0.39 1.00 5.32
C HIS A 158 -1.61 1.61 4.63
N VAL A 159 -2.55 2.10 5.43
CA VAL A 159 -3.63 3.00 5.02
C VAL A 159 -3.63 4.20 5.93
N GLN A 160 -4.00 5.36 5.38
CA GLN A 160 -4.05 6.61 6.11
C GLN A 160 -5.33 7.34 5.72
N PHE A 161 -6.07 7.83 6.70
CA PHE A 161 -7.31 8.57 6.47
C PHE A 161 -7.64 9.52 7.62
N THR A 162 -8.53 10.46 7.33
CA THR A 162 -8.99 11.45 8.31
C THR A 162 -10.34 11.05 8.89
N TYR A 163 -10.46 11.13 10.21
CA TYR A 163 -11.69 10.81 10.96
C TYR A 163 -12.19 12.01 11.76
N LEU A 164 -13.49 12.28 11.70
CA LEU A 164 -14.17 13.28 12.53
C LEU A 164 -15.42 12.67 13.17
N PHE A 165 -15.45 12.59 14.50
CA PHE A 165 -16.58 11.96 15.20
C PHE A 165 -17.95 12.53 14.82
N ALA A 166 -18.07 13.86 14.71
CA ALA A 166 -19.34 14.51 14.36
C ALA A 166 -19.94 14.06 13.01
N ARG A 167 -19.10 13.53 12.11
CA ARG A 167 -19.49 13.06 10.77
C ARG A 167 -19.50 11.53 10.69
N ASP A 168 -18.49 10.89 11.29
CA ASP A 168 -18.10 9.51 10.98
C ASP A 168 -18.47 8.50 12.08
N CYS A 169 -19.13 8.92 13.18
CA CYS A 169 -19.37 8.05 14.35
C CYS A 169 -20.15 6.75 14.07
N GLU A 170 -20.99 6.72 13.04
CA GLU A 170 -21.72 5.51 12.62
C GLU A 170 -21.08 4.80 11.42
N THR A 171 -19.96 5.33 10.91
CA THR A 171 -19.27 4.76 9.75
C THR A 171 -18.41 3.57 10.18
N ILE A 172 -18.50 2.49 9.42
CA ILE A 172 -17.57 1.35 9.48
C ILE A 172 -16.62 1.49 8.30
N PHE A 173 -15.33 1.54 8.58
CA PHE A 173 -14.29 1.64 7.58
C PHE A 173 -13.82 0.26 7.16
N TYR A 174 -13.80 0.01 5.86
CA TYR A 174 -13.32 -1.25 5.29
C TYR A 174 -11.98 -1.04 4.59
N TYR A 175 -10.95 -1.75 5.03
CA TYR A 175 -9.61 -1.63 4.44
C TYR A 175 -8.94 -2.98 4.24
N TYR A 176 -8.07 -3.05 3.23
CA TYR A 176 -7.18 -4.17 3.01
C TYR A 176 -5.73 -3.78 3.28
N LEU A 177 -5.04 -4.58 4.10
CA LEU A 177 -3.60 -4.52 4.25
C LEU A 177 -2.97 -5.74 3.56
N LEU A 178 -2.01 -5.49 2.68
CA LEU A 178 -1.37 -6.52 1.85
C LEU A 178 0.02 -6.85 2.40
N TYR A 179 0.38 -8.14 2.38
CA TYR A 179 1.75 -8.52 2.66
C TYR A 179 2.67 -8.11 1.49
N SER A 180 3.82 -7.52 1.80
CA SER A 180 4.80 -7.11 0.79
C SER A 180 5.39 -8.28 -0.01
N THR A 181 5.42 -9.50 0.56
CA THR A 181 5.84 -10.70 -0.16
C THR A 181 4.64 -11.56 -0.55
N ARG A 182 4.73 -12.18 -1.73
CA ARG A 182 3.69 -13.04 -2.30
C ARG A 182 4.31 -14.40 -2.65
N PRO A 183 4.09 -15.47 -1.87
CA PRO A 183 3.29 -15.53 -0.65
C PRO A 183 3.96 -14.83 0.55
N LYS A 184 3.17 -14.58 1.60
CA LYS A 184 3.69 -14.09 2.89
C LYS A 184 4.58 -15.15 3.52
N ASN A 185 5.64 -14.72 4.20
CA ASN A 185 6.51 -15.64 4.91
C ASN A 185 5.79 -16.18 6.16
N GLN A 186 5.63 -17.50 6.22
CA GLN A 186 4.89 -18.18 7.30
C GLN A 186 5.67 -18.25 8.62
N THR A 187 6.99 -18.06 8.61
CA THR A 187 7.82 -18.09 9.84
C THR A 187 7.80 -16.77 10.61
N LYS A 188 7.34 -15.68 9.98
CA LYS A 188 7.26 -14.35 10.56
C LYS A 188 5.96 -14.15 11.34
N THR A 189 6.03 -13.31 12.37
CA THR A 189 4.86 -12.88 13.14
C THR A 189 4.41 -11.50 12.69
N TYR A 190 3.16 -11.39 12.28
CA TYR A 190 2.59 -10.15 11.78
C TYR A 190 1.63 -9.54 12.80
N SER A 191 1.51 -8.23 12.78
CA SER A 191 0.55 -7.51 13.60
C SER A 191 0.05 -6.24 12.92
N ILE A 192 -1.07 -5.72 13.42
CA ILE A 192 -1.65 -4.46 12.96
C ILE A 192 -1.29 -3.39 13.98
N HIS A 193 -0.68 -2.32 13.50
CA HIS A 193 -0.34 -1.14 14.28
C HIS A 193 -1.20 0.02 13.84
N VAL A 194 -1.84 0.70 14.78
CA VAL A 194 -2.69 1.86 14.50
C VAL A 194 -2.12 3.06 15.24
N ASP A 195 -1.72 4.10 14.54
CA ASP A 195 -1.37 5.39 15.12
C ASP A 195 -2.52 6.38 14.95
N ILE A 196 -2.76 7.20 15.98
CA ILE A 196 -3.79 8.23 15.98
C ILE A 196 -3.18 9.57 16.35
N TYR A 197 -3.37 10.56 15.48
CA TYR A 197 -2.94 11.94 15.69
C TYR A 197 -4.13 12.89 15.56
N GLU A 198 -4.08 14.03 16.24
CA GLU A 198 -4.92 15.17 15.88
C GLU A 198 -4.37 15.78 14.60
N LYS A 199 -5.16 15.91 13.54
CA LYS A 199 -4.67 16.33 12.21
C LYS A 199 -3.99 17.70 12.24
N GLN A 200 -4.45 18.60 13.09
CA GLN A 200 -3.83 19.89 13.36
C GLN A 200 -3.91 20.16 14.86
N PRO A 201 -2.78 20.21 15.59
CA PRO A 201 -1.41 20.44 15.10
C PRO A 201 -0.50 19.19 14.91
N LEU A 202 -1.04 17.97 14.69
CA LEU A 202 -0.28 16.69 14.73
C LEU A 202 0.07 16.20 16.14
N ASN A 203 -0.77 16.52 17.13
CA ASN A 203 -0.63 15.97 18.47
C ASN A 203 -0.87 14.46 18.46
N TYR A 204 0.09 13.68 18.96
CA TYR A 204 -0.04 12.24 19.08
C TYR A 204 -1.01 11.86 20.21
N ARG A 205 -2.00 11.01 19.91
CA ARG A 205 -3.01 10.54 20.88
C ARG A 205 -2.66 9.19 21.47
N GLY A 206 -2.01 8.33 20.69
CA GLY A 206 -1.69 6.97 21.10
C GLY A 206 -1.66 6.03 19.92
N SER A 207 -1.14 4.83 20.18
CA SER A 207 -1.14 3.74 19.21
C SER A 207 -1.77 2.49 19.79
N LEU A 208 -2.39 1.68 18.94
CA LEU A 208 -2.96 0.38 19.29
C LEU A 208 -2.24 -0.74 18.53
N TRP A 209 -2.26 -1.92 19.13
CA TRP A 209 -1.61 -3.11 18.58
C TRP A 209 -2.55 -4.31 18.57
N PHE A 210 -2.69 -4.97 17.42
CA PHE A 210 -3.51 -6.17 17.26
C PHE A 210 -2.69 -7.33 16.69
N SER A 211 -2.64 -8.45 17.42
CA SER A 211 -1.94 -9.68 16.98
C SER A 211 -2.66 -10.34 15.81
N ILE A 212 -1.91 -10.77 14.79
CA ILE A 212 -2.44 -11.65 13.74
C ILE A 212 -2.01 -13.08 14.05
N ASN A 213 -2.92 -13.83 14.66
CA ASN A 213 -2.72 -15.24 14.94
C ASN A 213 -3.05 -16.09 13.69
N ASN A 214 -2.54 -17.33 13.64
CA ASN A 214 -2.84 -18.32 12.58
C ASN A 214 -2.32 -17.93 11.18
N THR A 215 -1.03 -17.64 11.05
CA THR A 215 -0.37 -17.17 9.81
C THR A 215 -0.53 -18.10 8.60
N PHE A 216 -1.05 -19.31 8.73
CA PHE A 216 -1.38 -20.18 7.60
C PHE A 216 -2.59 -19.68 6.77
N LEU A 217 -3.48 -18.85 7.34
CA LEU A 217 -4.66 -18.38 6.63
C LEU A 217 -4.28 -17.36 5.54
N PRO A 218 -4.80 -17.52 4.31
CA PRO A 218 -4.54 -16.56 3.24
C PRO A 218 -5.21 -15.21 3.50
N VAL A 219 -6.38 -15.21 4.15
CA VAL A 219 -7.12 -13.99 4.50
C VAL A 219 -7.43 -13.99 5.99
N HIS A 220 -7.01 -12.93 6.67
CA HIS A 220 -7.41 -12.66 8.06
C HIS A 220 -8.48 -11.58 8.07
N ARG A 221 -9.57 -11.80 8.82
CA ARG A 221 -10.65 -10.81 8.97
C ARG A 221 -10.65 -10.30 10.40
N PHE A 222 -10.64 -8.99 10.55
CA PHE A 222 -10.72 -8.29 11.82
C PHE A 222 -11.94 -7.38 11.81
N ASP A 223 -12.75 -7.50 12.86
CA ASP A 223 -13.83 -6.57 13.17
C ASP A 223 -13.43 -5.87 14.48
N LEU A 224 -13.08 -4.59 14.39
CA LEU A 224 -12.47 -3.82 15.47
C LEU A 224 -13.33 -2.63 15.83
N THR A 225 -13.58 -2.44 17.12
CA THR A 225 -14.07 -1.18 17.66
C THR A 225 -12.93 -0.50 18.41
N ILE A 226 -12.44 0.61 17.88
CA ILE A 226 -11.28 1.34 18.43
C ILE A 226 -11.77 2.58 19.16
N ALA A 227 -11.53 2.63 20.47
CA ALA A 227 -11.69 3.85 21.26
C ALA A 227 -10.45 4.74 21.06
N ILE A 228 -10.66 5.97 20.60
CA ILE A 228 -9.61 6.96 20.45
C ILE A 228 -9.17 7.40 21.85
N PRO A 229 -7.87 7.31 22.19
CA PRO A 229 -7.37 7.68 23.51
C PRO A 229 -7.70 9.13 23.88
N PRO A 230 -7.97 9.46 25.16
CA PRO A 230 -8.20 10.82 25.64
C PRO A 230 -6.93 11.69 25.57
N VAL A 231 -7.08 13.02 25.71
CA VAL A 231 -5.96 13.99 25.61
C VAL A 231 -4.91 13.70 26.69
N ASP A 232 -5.36 13.36 27.89
CA ASP A 232 -4.52 13.19 29.08
C ASP A 232 -3.94 11.77 29.21
N PHE A 233 -3.90 10.98 28.13
CA PHE A 233 -3.14 9.75 28.12
C PHE A 233 -1.65 10.10 28.14
N ASN A 234 -1.12 10.34 29.35
CA ASN A 234 0.30 10.26 29.62
C ASN A 234 0.70 8.83 29.31
N GLY A 235 1.05 8.55 28.05
CA GLY A 235 1.60 7.26 27.65
C GLY A 235 2.72 6.97 28.63
N GLU A 236 2.50 5.98 29.50
CA GLU A 236 3.44 5.68 30.58
C GLU A 236 4.81 5.50 29.95
N HIS A 237 5.69 6.48 30.17
CA HIS A 237 7.01 6.44 29.58
C HIS A 237 7.73 5.23 30.17
N CYS A 238 8.16 4.33 29.28
CA CYS A 238 8.92 3.15 29.68
C CYS A 238 10.17 3.59 30.46
N SER A 239 10.70 2.70 31.29
CA SER A 239 11.92 2.94 32.07
C SER A 239 13.17 3.15 31.19
N LYS A 240 13.42 4.40 30.78
CA LYS A 240 14.63 5.09 30.23
C LYS A 240 15.67 4.39 29.32
N HIS A 241 15.74 3.07 29.13
CA HIS A 241 16.92 2.42 28.51
C HIS A 241 16.65 1.46 27.34
N GLU A 242 15.46 1.40 26.74
CA GLU A 242 15.18 0.41 25.68
C GLU A 242 15.31 0.95 24.24
N CYS A 243 15.26 2.25 24.02
CA CYS A 243 15.37 2.84 22.68
C CYS A 243 16.71 3.55 22.47
N ILE A 244 17.47 3.16 21.44
CA ILE A 244 18.73 3.83 21.04
C ILE A 244 18.44 5.23 20.48
N HIS A 245 17.36 5.35 19.70
CA HIS A 245 16.84 6.59 19.15
C HIS A 245 15.32 6.67 19.37
N GLY A 246 14.80 7.88 19.52
CA GLY A 246 13.38 8.10 19.70
C GLY A 246 12.91 8.03 21.16
N LYS A 247 11.59 7.92 21.34
CA LYS A 247 10.96 7.78 22.67
C LYS A 247 10.29 6.42 22.78
N CYS A 248 10.45 5.78 23.93
CA CYS A 248 9.69 4.57 24.22
C CYS A 248 8.25 4.95 24.57
N ILE A 249 7.31 4.28 23.91
CA ILE A 249 5.88 4.51 24.06
C ILE A 249 5.19 3.18 24.29
N LYS A 250 4.24 3.17 25.22
CA LYS A 250 3.37 2.03 25.51
C LYS A 250 2.14 2.08 24.62
N TYR A 251 1.76 0.94 24.07
CA TYR A 251 0.51 0.80 23.33
C TYR A 251 -0.70 1.00 24.24
N HIS A 252 -1.70 1.71 23.73
CA HIS A 252 -2.96 1.93 24.42
C HIS A 252 -3.78 0.64 24.47
N ASP A 253 -4.37 0.37 25.64
CA ASP A 253 -5.33 -0.72 25.88
C ASP A 253 -4.84 -2.13 25.49
N THR A 254 -3.52 -2.38 25.57
CA THR A 254 -3.02 -3.75 25.47
C THR A 254 -3.00 -4.40 26.85
N GLN A 255 -3.67 -5.55 27.00
CA GLN A 255 -3.54 -6.40 28.20
C GLN A 255 -2.08 -6.88 28.46
N GLN A 256 -1.13 -6.56 27.58
CA GLN A 256 0.21 -7.13 27.52
C GLN A 256 1.34 -6.11 27.74
N ASP A 257 1.06 -4.90 28.23
CA ASP A 257 2.06 -3.85 28.50
C ASP A 257 3.09 -3.70 27.36
N LYS A 258 2.64 -3.82 26.11
CA LYS A 258 3.54 -3.78 24.96
C LYS A 258 4.04 -2.36 24.74
N ILE A 259 5.30 -2.28 24.33
CA ILE A 259 6.01 -1.02 24.07
C ILE A 259 6.61 -1.02 22.67
N PHE A 260 6.90 0.17 22.16
CA PHE A 260 7.64 0.37 20.92
C PHE A 260 8.44 1.67 20.97
N CYS A 261 9.43 1.80 20.10
CA CYS A 261 10.18 3.04 19.92
C CYS A 261 9.56 3.86 18.77
N GLN A 262 9.24 5.13 19.06
CA GLN A 262 8.77 6.14 18.09
C GLN A 262 9.88 7.13 17.79
#